data_AF-A0A5C7S1G2-F1
#
_entry.id   AF-A0A5C7S1G2-F1
#
_cell.length_a   1.000
_cell.length_b   1.000
_cell.length_c   1.000
_cell.angle_alpha   90.00
_cell.angle_beta   90.00
_cell.angle_gamma   90.00
#
_symmetry.space_group_name_H-M   'P 1'
#
loop_
_entity.id
_entity.type
_entity.pdbx_description
1 polymer ?
#
loop_
_entity_poly.entity_id
_entity_poly.type
_entity_poly.pdbx_seq_one_letter_code
_entity_poly.pdbx_strand_id
1 'polypeptide(L)'
;GKRYKDAGQDEAIKLGLGLVSGEQKAARIKAWQQFALQSPQGALYCFRGGLRSRISQQWLYAETGIAYPRIAGGYKALRRYLLDELTVIPERYQAYVLSGRTGAGKTRFLTTLQQAIDLEGLARHRGSAFGAGVLKQPSQIDFENALASQLLQHLAKDFQTLVFEDESRSIGSLHLPDSIFFSLRAAPILLLETPKAERLELTYQEYIPEMLAAFQQHLDDEAQAFAAFSQYLLGSLAKVQKRLGGVRYAKALAQMQTALAHQAATGDGQLHQAWIEFLLLDYYDPMYDYQISQKAERIVFKGDAQAIRAYLASHSIT
;
A
#
# COMPACT_ATOMS: atom_id res chain seq x y z
N GLY A 1 9.41 31.40 -9.63
CA GLY A 1 10.79 31.05 -10.03
C GLY A 1 11.67 32.28 -9.91
N LYS A 2 12.99 32.11 -9.79
CA LYS A 2 13.94 33.21 -9.57
C LYS A 2 13.77 34.34 -10.61
N ARG A 3 13.80 34.01 -11.92
CA ARG A 3 13.57 34.98 -13.01
C ARG A 3 12.22 35.73 -12.93
N TYR A 4 11.14 35.06 -12.51
CA TYR A 4 9.83 35.72 -12.33
C TYR A 4 9.88 36.76 -11.22
N LYS A 5 10.57 36.45 -10.11
CA LYS A 5 10.74 37.36 -8.98
C LYS A 5 11.62 38.55 -9.38
N ASP A 6 12.67 38.30 -10.16
CA ASP A 6 13.70 39.29 -10.45
C ASP A 6 13.36 40.19 -11.66
N ALA A 7 12.63 39.68 -12.64
CA ALA A 7 12.42 40.34 -13.94
C ALA A 7 10.97 40.26 -14.47
N GLY A 8 10.03 39.75 -13.67
CA GLY A 8 8.62 39.66 -14.04
C GLY A 8 8.24 38.48 -14.92
N GLN A 9 6.97 38.44 -15.31
CA GLN A 9 6.36 37.29 -15.98
C GLN A 9 6.91 37.04 -17.38
N ASP A 10 6.97 38.08 -18.21
CA ASP A 10 7.33 37.94 -19.63
C ASP A 10 8.77 37.47 -19.82
N GLU A 11 9.69 37.98 -19.01
CA GLU A 11 11.10 37.56 -19.01
C GLU A 11 11.28 36.11 -18.53
N ALA A 12 10.44 35.66 -17.60
CA ALA A 12 10.41 34.25 -17.20
C ALA A 12 9.85 33.34 -18.30
N ILE A 13 8.87 33.82 -19.08
CA ILE A 13 8.32 33.09 -20.24
C ILE A 13 9.37 32.98 -21.32
N LYS A 14 10.00 34.09 -21.72
CA LYS A 14 11.07 34.10 -22.74
C LYS A 14 12.20 33.15 -22.39
N LEU A 15 12.67 33.19 -21.14
CA LEU A 15 13.69 32.26 -20.66
C LEU A 15 13.21 30.80 -20.77
N GLY A 16 11.97 30.51 -20.34
CA GLY A 16 11.40 29.17 -20.43
C GLY A 16 11.30 28.64 -21.86
N LEU A 17 10.90 29.49 -22.81
CA LEU A 17 10.84 29.16 -24.25
C LEU A 17 12.24 28.93 -24.83
N GLY A 18 13.25 29.69 -24.39
CA GLY A 18 14.64 29.46 -24.78
C GLY A 18 15.19 28.13 -24.27
N LEU A 19 14.90 27.78 -23.01
CA LEU A 19 15.36 26.55 -22.38
C LEU A 19 14.71 25.28 -22.96
N VAL A 20 13.47 25.38 -23.45
CA VAL A 20 12.74 24.24 -24.04
C VAL A 20 12.42 24.55 -25.50
N SER A 21 13.41 24.33 -26.35
CA SER A 21 13.37 24.62 -27.79
C SER A 21 13.96 23.46 -28.62
N GLY A 22 13.82 23.53 -29.95
CA GLY A 22 14.39 22.54 -30.88
C GLY A 22 13.99 21.09 -30.56
N GLU A 23 14.98 20.21 -30.56
CA GLU A 23 14.80 18.77 -30.30
C GLU A 23 14.17 18.47 -28.94
N GLN A 24 14.49 19.25 -27.89
CA GLN A 24 13.90 19.03 -26.57
C GLN A 24 12.40 19.29 -26.56
N LYS A 25 11.94 20.33 -27.27
CA LYS A 25 10.51 20.61 -27.44
C LYS A 25 9.86 19.47 -28.24
N ALA A 26 10.46 19.09 -29.36
CA ALA A 26 9.93 18.01 -30.22
C ALA A 26 9.80 16.68 -29.47
N ALA A 27 10.82 16.29 -28.69
CA ALA A 27 10.81 15.08 -27.89
C ALA A 27 9.68 15.08 -26.84
N ARG A 28 9.47 16.21 -26.14
CA ARG A 28 8.36 16.35 -25.17
C ARG A 28 7.00 16.23 -25.85
N ILE A 29 6.82 16.86 -26.99
CA ILE A 29 5.55 16.82 -27.74
C ILE A 29 5.27 15.40 -28.24
N LYS A 30 6.26 14.70 -28.77
CA LYS A 30 6.14 13.30 -29.17
C LYS A 30 5.72 12.41 -27.99
N ALA A 31 6.33 12.60 -26.82
CA ALA A 31 5.96 11.86 -25.61
C ALA A 31 4.51 12.18 -25.16
N TRP A 32 4.10 13.45 -25.20
CA TRP A 32 2.72 13.84 -24.87
C TRP A 32 1.70 13.30 -25.87
N GLN A 33 2.04 13.29 -27.17
CA GLN A 33 1.21 12.70 -28.21
C GLN A 33 1.01 11.21 -27.98
N GLN A 34 2.11 10.48 -27.74
CA GLN A 34 2.04 9.05 -27.46
C GLN A 34 1.15 8.75 -26.25
N PHE A 35 1.32 9.52 -25.16
CA PHE A 35 0.46 9.38 -23.98
C PHE A 35 -1.01 9.67 -24.30
N ALA A 36 -1.30 10.77 -25.01
CA ALA A 36 -2.68 11.15 -25.33
C ALA A 36 -3.38 10.13 -26.22
N LEU A 37 -2.65 9.51 -27.15
CA LEU A 37 -3.18 8.41 -27.99
C LEU A 37 -3.45 7.14 -27.19
N GLN A 38 -2.61 6.82 -26.20
CA GLN A 38 -2.79 5.68 -25.30
C GLN A 38 -3.86 5.92 -24.23
N SER A 39 -4.11 7.18 -23.87
CA SER A 39 -5.03 7.59 -22.80
C SER A 39 -5.96 8.70 -23.30
N PRO A 40 -6.89 8.43 -24.23
CA PRO A 40 -7.72 9.46 -24.85
C PRO A 40 -8.63 10.19 -23.85
N GLN A 41 -8.95 9.57 -22.71
CA GLN A 41 -9.76 10.15 -21.62
C GLN A 41 -8.94 10.83 -20.52
N GLY A 42 -7.62 10.97 -20.69
CA GLY A 42 -6.79 11.62 -19.68
C GLY A 42 -6.81 13.15 -19.76
N ALA A 43 -6.01 13.79 -18.89
CA ALA A 43 -5.93 15.24 -18.81
C ALA A 43 -4.53 15.73 -18.43
N LEU A 44 -4.16 16.92 -18.92
CA LEU A 44 -2.94 17.62 -18.54
C LEU A 44 -3.14 18.37 -17.23
N TYR A 45 -2.10 18.37 -16.40
CA TYR A 45 -2.03 19.29 -15.28
C TYR A 45 -0.61 19.80 -15.07
N CYS A 46 -0.52 20.96 -14.43
CA CYS A 46 0.68 21.37 -13.71
C CYS A 46 0.28 21.62 -12.26
N PHE A 47 1.23 22.00 -11.40
CA PHE A 47 0.95 22.15 -9.97
C PHE A 47 -0.27 23.06 -9.64
N ARG A 48 -0.50 24.11 -10.45
CA ARG A 48 -1.59 25.09 -10.23
C ARG A 48 -2.51 25.31 -11.43
N GLY A 49 -2.38 24.50 -12.48
CA GLY A 49 -3.21 24.65 -13.69
C GLY A 49 -3.03 26.00 -14.40
N GLY A 50 -1.85 26.61 -14.26
CA GLY A 50 -1.52 27.90 -14.84
C GLY A 50 -0.82 27.76 -16.21
N LEU A 51 0.11 28.68 -16.45
CA LEU A 51 0.76 28.84 -17.76
C LEU A 51 1.47 27.58 -18.26
N ARG A 52 2.14 26.81 -17.40
CA ARG A 52 2.89 25.61 -17.79
C ARG A 52 2.02 24.60 -18.56
N SER A 53 0.92 24.17 -17.95
CA SER A 53 0.00 23.23 -18.59
C SER A 53 -0.74 23.84 -19.78
N ARG A 54 -0.94 25.17 -19.80
CA ARG A 54 -1.55 25.87 -20.94
C ARG A 54 -0.61 25.86 -22.16
N ILE A 55 0.66 26.19 -21.98
CA ILE A 55 1.67 26.17 -23.04
C ILE A 55 1.84 24.75 -23.58
N SER A 56 1.96 23.74 -22.70
CA SER A 56 2.05 22.34 -23.13
C SER A 56 0.85 21.90 -23.97
N GLN A 57 -0.37 22.27 -23.56
CA GLN A 57 -1.59 21.97 -24.31
C GLN A 57 -1.59 22.66 -25.69
N GLN A 58 -1.21 23.93 -25.75
CA GLN A 58 -1.11 24.69 -26.99
C GLN A 58 -0.09 24.09 -27.96
N TRP A 59 1.08 23.70 -27.46
CA TRP A 59 2.11 23.04 -28.26
C TRP A 59 1.66 21.69 -28.78
N LEU A 60 1.05 20.86 -27.92
CA LEU A 60 0.51 19.57 -28.34
C LEU A 60 -0.52 19.75 -29.46
N TYR A 61 -1.48 20.65 -29.27
CA TYR A 61 -2.51 20.92 -30.27
C TYR A 61 -1.93 21.46 -31.58
N ALA A 62 -1.02 22.43 -31.52
CA ALA A 62 -0.45 23.06 -32.71
C ALA A 62 0.33 22.09 -33.59
N GLU A 63 1.07 21.14 -33.01
CA GLU A 63 1.91 20.21 -33.77
C GLU A 63 1.19 18.90 -34.15
N THR A 64 0.13 18.52 -33.42
CA THR A 64 -0.49 17.18 -33.57
C THR A 64 -1.99 17.20 -33.85
N GLY A 65 -2.65 18.36 -33.68
CA GLY A 65 -4.11 18.48 -33.72
C GLY A 65 -4.84 17.94 -32.49
N ILE A 66 -4.14 17.34 -31.51
CA ILE A 66 -4.77 16.73 -30.34
C ILE A 66 -5.18 17.80 -29.33
N ALA A 67 -6.50 17.99 -29.16
CA ALA A 67 -7.09 18.86 -28.14
C ALA A 67 -7.23 18.12 -26.80
N TYR A 68 -6.12 17.97 -26.07
CA TYR A 68 -6.12 17.19 -24.82
C TYR A 68 -6.64 18.01 -23.62
N PRO A 69 -7.58 17.50 -22.79
CA PRO A 69 -8.16 18.25 -21.66
C PRO A 69 -7.11 18.72 -20.64
N ARG A 70 -7.47 19.73 -19.83
CA ARG A 70 -6.59 20.26 -18.78
C ARG A 70 -7.32 20.48 -17.47
N ILE A 71 -6.71 20.04 -16.37
CA ILE A 71 -7.24 20.26 -15.02
C ILE A 71 -7.09 21.75 -14.63
N ALA A 72 -8.22 22.42 -14.46
CA ALA A 72 -8.29 23.77 -13.89
C ALA A 72 -7.81 23.75 -12.44
N GLY A 73 -6.99 24.73 -12.04
CA GLY A 73 -6.34 24.75 -10.72
C GLY A 73 -5.24 23.69 -10.50
N GLY A 74 -5.08 22.75 -11.44
CA GLY A 74 -4.00 21.77 -11.49
C GLY A 74 -4.00 20.78 -10.34
N TYR A 75 -2.81 20.25 -10.02
CA TYR A 75 -2.65 19.28 -8.94
C TYR A 75 -3.15 19.79 -7.59
N LYS A 76 -3.00 21.09 -7.28
CA LYS A 76 -3.53 21.66 -6.03
C LYS A 76 -5.06 21.50 -5.92
N ALA A 77 -5.78 21.77 -7.01
CA ALA A 77 -7.23 21.63 -7.03
C ALA A 77 -7.64 20.15 -6.97
N LEU A 78 -6.97 19.29 -7.75
CA LEU A 78 -7.18 17.83 -7.70
C LEU A 78 -6.97 17.29 -6.28
N ARG A 79 -5.88 17.69 -5.64
CA ARG A 79 -5.53 17.25 -4.29
C ARG A 79 -6.56 17.71 -3.27
N ARG A 80 -7.04 18.96 -3.39
CA ARG A 80 -8.10 19.46 -2.50
C ARG A 80 -9.39 18.66 -2.69
N TYR A 81 -9.78 18.41 -3.93
CA TYR A 81 -10.93 17.58 -4.26
C TYR A 81 -10.81 16.18 -3.63
N LEU A 82 -9.68 15.48 -3.81
CA LEU A 82 -9.49 14.14 -3.24
C LEU A 82 -9.54 14.12 -1.70
N LEU A 83 -8.99 15.16 -1.06
CA LEU A 83 -9.09 15.30 0.39
C LEU A 83 -10.52 15.50 0.86
N ASP A 84 -11.27 16.38 0.18
CA ASP A 84 -12.67 16.64 0.49
C ASP A 84 -13.51 15.37 0.24
N GLU A 85 -13.27 14.64 -0.86
CA GLU A 85 -13.92 13.35 -1.13
C GLU A 85 -13.64 12.30 -0.04
N LEU A 86 -12.39 12.17 0.43
CA LEU A 86 -12.06 11.22 1.50
C LEU A 86 -12.86 11.47 2.78
N THR A 87 -13.37 12.69 3.01
CA THR A 87 -14.20 13.00 4.19
C THR A 87 -15.61 12.42 4.09
N VAL A 88 -16.18 12.35 2.89
CA VAL A 88 -17.60 11.97 2.66
C VAL A 88 -17.77 10.60 1.99
N ILE A 89 -16.74 10.08 1.33
CA ILE A 89 -16.81 8.81 0.61
C ILE A 89 -17.25 7.60 1.45
N PRO A 90 -16.98 7.50 2.77
CA PRO A 90 -17.47 6.36 3.56
C PRO A 90 -18.99 6.27 3.66
N GLU A 91 -19.73 7.33 3.35
CA GLU A 91 -21.20 7.33 3.36
C GLU A 91 -21.79 6.65 2.10
N ARG A 92 -20.95 6.37 1.10
CA ARG A 92 -21.37 5.89 -0.22
C ARG A 92 -21.23 4.37 -0.40
N TYR A 93 -20.73 3.66 0.60
CA TYR A 93 -20.58 2.20 0.60
C TYR A 93 -20.78 1.63 2.01
N GLN A 94 -21.14 0.36 2.08
CA GLN A 94 -21.08 -0.43 3.30
C GLN A 94 -19.69 -1.05 3.43
N ALA A 95 -19.06 -0.91 4.59
CA ALA A 95 -17.74 -1.48 4.85
C ALA A 95 -17.87 -2.84 5.57
N TYR A 96 -17.06 -3.80 5.17
CA TYR A 96 -16.72 -4.97 5.98
C TYR A 96 -15.22 -4.94 6.30
N VAL A 97 -14.85 -5.41 7.48
CA VAL A 97 -13.46 -5.55 7.89
C VAL A 97 -13.11 -7.03 8.00
N LEU A 98 -12.12 -7.47 7.24
CA LEU A 98 -11.54 -8.80 7.37
C LEU A 98 -10.49 -8.78 8.49
N SER A 99 -10.81 -9.45 9.59
CA SER A 99 -9.93 -9.64 10.74
C SER A 99 -9.47 -11.10 10.84
N GLY A 100 -8.49 -11.34 11.69
CA GLY A 100 -7.87 -12.66 11.87
C GLY A 100 -6.46 -12.53 12.42
N ARG A 101 -5.99 -13.60 13.06
CA ARG A 101 -4.65 -13.66 13.67
C ARG A 101 -3.54 -13.43 12.62
N THR A 102 -2.33 -13.11 13.08
CA THR A 102 -1.15 -13.03 12.21
C THR A 102 -0.95 -14.34 11.44
N GLY A 103 -0.59 -14.26 10.15
CA GLY A 103 -0.41 -15.45 9.31
C GLY A 103 -1.71 -16.13 8.87
N ALA A 104 -2.89 -15.58 9.18
CA ALA A 104 -4.17 -16.16 8.74
C ALA A 104 -4.38 -16.12 7.21
N GLY A 105 -3.52 -15.44 6.45
CA GLY A 105 -3.69 -15.31 4.99
C GLY A 105 -4.70 -14.24 4.58
N LYS A 106 -4.94 -13.22 5.42
CA LYS A 106 -5.88 -12.12 5.16
C LYS A 106 -5.62 -11.42 3.83
N THR A 107 -4.39 -10.95 3.61
CA THR A 107 -3.99 -10.26 2.37
C THR A 107 -4.19 -11.16 1.15
N ARG A 108 -3.78 -12.44 1.22
CA ARG A 108 -4.00 -13.43 0.17
C ARG A 108 -5.49 -13.68 -0.12
N PHE A 109 -6.34 -13.64 0.90
CA PHE A 109 -7.78 -13.74 0.70
C PHE A 109 -8.36 -12.47 0.07
N LEU A 110 -7.97 -11.28 0.52
CA LEU A 110 -8.49 -10.02 -0.01
C LEU A 110 -8.16 -9.81 -1.48
N THR A 111 -6.97 -10.19 -1.93
CA THR A 111 -6.58 -10.05 -3.35
C THR A 111 -7.42 -10.88 -4.30
N THR A 112 -8.21 -11.83 -3.78
CA THR A 112 -9.15 -12.63 -4.57
C THR A 112 -10.55 -12.02 -4.69
N LEU A 113 -10.82 -10.89 -4.03
CA LEU A 113 -12.11 -10.21 -4.05
C LEU A 113 -12.03 -8.95 -4.92
N GLN A 114 -13.02 -8.71 -5.76
CA GLN A 114 -13.04 -7.50 -6.59
C GLN A 114 -13.35 -6.23 -5.80
N GLN A 115 -14.07 -6.38 -4.69
CA GLN A 115 -14.52 -5.31 -3.80
C GLN A 115 -13.52 -5.02 -2.66
N ALA A 116 -12.34 -5.63 -2.66
CA ALA A 116 -11.34 -5.40 -1.62
C ALA A 116 -10.60 -4.08 -1.81
N ILE A 117 -10.28 -3.43 -0.69
CA ILE A 117 -9.34 -2.32 -0.59
C ILE A 117 -8.13 -2.80 0.21
N ASP A 118 -7.01 -2.97 -0.48
CA ASP A 118 -5.72 -3.45 0.06
C ASP A 118 -4.95 -2.26 0.65
N LEU A 119 -5.16 -1.99 1.94
CA LEU A 119 -4.56 -0.84 2.63
C LEU A 119 -3.07 -1.04 2.85
N GLU A 120 -2.64 -2.26 3.19
CA GLU A 120 -1.25 -2.66 3.34
C GLU A 120 -0.48 -2.53 2.03
N GLY A 121 -1.07 -2.94 0.90
CA GLY A 121 -0.52 -2.80 -0.44
C GLY A 121 -0.40 -1.34 -0.87
N LEU A 122 -1.43 -0.52 -0.61
CA LEU A 122 -1.35 0.94 -0.80
C LEU A 122 -0.25 1.57 0.07
N ALA A 123 -0.07 1.09 1.30
CA ALA A 123 0.94 1.58 2.24
C ALA A 123 2.34 1.00 2.00
N ARG A 124 2.47 -0.05 1.18
CA ARG A 124 3.66 -0.90 1.04
C ARG A 124 4.21 -1.37 2.39
N HIS A 125 3.30 -1.69 3.31
CA HIS A 125 3.65 -2.03 4.68
C HIS A 125 2.52 -2.81 5.34
N ARG A 126 2.87 -3.88 6.04
CA ARG A 126 1.92 -4.72 6.77
C ARG A 126 1.72 -4.25 8.21
N GLY A 127 0.58 -4.50 8.85
CA GLY A 127 0.27 -4.04 10.22
C GLY A 127 1.14 -4.62 11.37
N SER A 128 2.27 -5.27 11.08
CA SER A 128 3.12 -5.98 12.04
C SER A 128 4.50 -5.34 12.23
N ALA A 129 5.25 -5.77 13.26
CA ALA A 129 6.63 -5.33 13.46
C ALA A 129 7.58 -5.75 12.33
N PHE A 130 7.23 -6.86 11.66
CA PHE A 130 7.88 -7.37 10.47
C PHE A 130 7.25 -6.78 9.19
N GLY A 131 6.30 -5.85 9.29
CA GLY A 131 5.52 -5.41 8.13
C GLY A 131 6.23 -4.50 7.14
N ALA A 132 7.45 -4.03 7.43
CA ALA A 132 8.21 -3.25 6.46
C ALA A 132 8.55 -4.12 5.23
N GLY A 133 8.22 -3.63 4.03
CA GLY A 133 8.66 -4.26 2.79
C GLY A 133 10.07 -3.82 2.37
N VAL A 134 10.57 -4.40 1.27
CA VAL A 134 11.82 -3.98 0.61
C VAL A 134 11.71 -2.54 0.07
N LEU A 135 10.53 -2.19 -0.45
CA LEU A 135 10.25 -0.85 -0.94
C LEU A 135 9.88 0.09 0.20
N LYS A 136 10.35 1.33 0.08
CA LYS A 136 9.94 2.42 0.99
C LYS A 136 8.44 2.65 0.88
N GLN A 137 7.80 2.89 2.03
CA GLN A 137 6.44 3.41 2.09
C GLN A 137 6.31 4.68 1.23
N PRO A 138 5.15 4.89 0.58
CA PRO A 138 4.89 6.13 -0.14
C PRO A 138 4.86 7.33 0.81
N SER A 139 4.82 8.54 0.25
CA SER A 139 4.48 9.71 1.07
C SER A 139 3.02 9.65 1.51
N GLN A 140 2.66 10.35 2.60
CA GLN A 140 1.26 10.47 3.04
C GLN A 140 0.33 10.94 1.91
N ILE A 141 0.79 11.90 1.10
CA ILE A 141 0.03 12.45 -0.01
C ILE A 141 -0.21 11.38 -1.09
N ASP A 142 0.80 10.58 -1.43
CA ASP A 142 0.68 9.54 -2.44
C ASP A 142 -0.25 8.42 -1.98
N PHE A 143 -0.14 8.02 -0.71
CA PHE A 143 -1.05 7.06 -0.08
C PHE A 143 -2.51 7.52 -0.14
N GLU A 144 -2.80 8.75 0.32
CA GLU A 144 -4.17 9.28 0.32
C GLU A 144 -4.72 9.44 -1.09
N ASN A 145 -3.90 9.85 -2.06
CA ASN A 145 -4.36 9.93 -3.46
C ASN A 145 -4.67 8.55 -4.04
N ALA A 146 -3.83 7.55 -3.76
CA ALA A 146 -4.05 6.19 -4.23
C ALA A 146 -5.30 5.58 -3.59
N LEU A 147 -5.49 5.76 -2.28
CA LEU A 147 -6.70 5.35 -1.56
C LEU A 147 -7.96 6.02 -2.12
N ALA A 148 -7.95 7.33 -2.30
CA ALA A 148 -9.09 8.07 -2.83
C ALA A 148 -9.41 7.62 -4.27
N SER A 149 -8.39 7.43 -5.11
CA SER A 149 -8.54 6.93 -6.47
C SER A 149 -9.17 5.53 -6.49
N GLN A 150 -8.68 4.61 -5.66
CA GLN A 150 -9.21 3.24 -5.60
C GLN A 150 -10.67 3.25 -5.15
N LEU A 151 -11.01 3.97 -4.08
CA LEU A 151 -12.39 4.07 -3.59
C LEU A 151 -13.33 4.64 -4.67
N LEU A 152 -12.93 5.74 -5.34
CA LEU A 152 -13.73 6.34 -6.41
C LEU A 152 -13.91 5.38 -7.60
N GLN A 153 -12.88 4.61 -7.96
CA GLN A 153 -12.97 3.60 -9.02
C GLN A 153 -13.90 2.45 -8.66
N HIS A 154 -13.90 2.00 -7.40
CA HIS A 154 -14.83 0.98 -6.94
C HIS A 154 -16.29 1.50 -6.96
N LEU A 155 -16.51 2.73 -6.51
CA LEU A 155 -17.84 3.36 -6.59
C LEU A 155 -18.31 3.56 -8.04
N ALA A 156 -17.39 3.85 -8.97
CA ALA A 156 -17.72 3.95 -10.40
C ALA A 156 -18.09 2.60 -11.05
N LYS A 157 -17.80 1.48 -10.39
CA LYS A 157 -18.25 0.13 -10.76
C LYS A 157 -19.55 -0.27 -10.05
N ASP A 158 -20.22 0.68 -9.41
CA ASP A 158 -21.42 0.46 -8.60
C ASP A 158 -21.24 -0.54 -7.45
N PHE A 159 -20.01 -0.69 -6.94
CA PHE A 159 -19.77 -1.48 -5.74
C PHE A 159 -20.27 -0.74 -4.50
N GLN A 160 -21.44 -1.17 -4.01
CA GLN A 160 -22.09 -0.62 -2.80
C GLN A 160 -21.51 -1.19 -1.50
N THR A 161 -20.66 -2.21 -1.59
CA THR A 161 -20.03 -2.83 -0.43
C THR A 161 -18.55 -3.07 -0.72
N LEU A 162 -17.70 -2.77 0.26
CA LEU A 162 -16.25 -2.89 0.15
C LEU A 162 -15.68 -3.64 1.36
N VAL A 163 -14.64 -4.42 1.13
CA VAL A 163 -13.97 -5.20 2.18
C VAL A 163 -12.57 -4.64 2.42
N PHE A 164 -12.23 -4.39 3.68
CA PHE A 164 -10.98 -3.77 4.09
C PHE A 164 -10.20 -4.69 5.04
N GLU A 165 -8.90 -4.43 5.16
CA GLU A 165 -8.06 -5.02 6.20
C GLU A 165 -8.38 -4.43 7.58
N ASP A 166 -8.24 -5.25 8.63
CA ASP A 166 -8.35 -4.81 10.03
C ASP A 166 -7.09 -4.05 10.49
N GLU A 167 -6.89 -2.86 9.94
CA GLU A 167 -5.75 -1.99 10.27
C GLU A 167 -6.06 -1.00 11.39
N SER A 168 -4.99 -0.57 12.06
CA SER A 168 -5.08 0.50 13.06
C SER A 168 -5.24 1.87 12.38
N ARG A 169 -5.32 2.95 13.17
CA ARG A 169 -5.32 4.32 12.61
C ARG A 169 -4.07 4.63 11.77
N SER A 170 -2.99 3.89 11.99
CA SER A 170 -1.73 4.04 11.26
C SER A 170 -1.28 2.73 10.65
N ILE A 171 -0.64 2.82 9.48
CA ILE A 171 0.00 1.70 8.78
C ILE A 171 1.47 2.08 8.59
N GLY A 172 2.33 1.57 9.47
CA GLY A 172 3.71 2.05 9.58
C GLY A 172 3.76 3.54 9.92
N SER A 173 4.33 4.35 9.03
CA SER A 173 4.42 5.81 9.16
C SER A 173 3.24 6.59 8.57
N LEU A 174 2.30 5.90 7.91
CA LEU A 174 1.14 6.50 7.25
C LEU A 174 -0.04 6.54 8.19
N HIS A 175 -0.91 7.53 8.00
CA HIS A 175 -2.15 7.69 8.75
C HIS A 175 -3.36 7.50 7.82
N LEU A 176 -4.35 6.73 8.28
CA LEU A 176 -5.65 6.68 7.61
C LEU A 176 -6.40 8.00 7.87
N PRO A 177 -7.10 8.54 6.85
CA PRO A 177 -8.02 9.65 7.06
C PRO A 177 -9.05 9.30 8.15
N ASP A 178 -9.35 10.25 9.03
CA ASP A 178 -10.20 10.02 10.20
C ASP A 178 -11.59 9.48 9.84
N SER A 179 -12.21 10.03 8.81
CA SER A 179 -13.50 9.58 8.27
C SER A 179 -13.48 8.09 7.89
N ILE A 180 -12.42 7.65 7.22
CA ILE A 180 -12.22 6.25 6.82
C ILE A 180 -11.99 5.41 8.06
N PHE A 181 -11.07 5.81 8.94
CA PHE A 181 -10.76 5.07 10.16
C PHE A 181 -11.99 4.86 11.06
N PHE A 182 -12.80 5.90 11.27
CA PHE A 182 -14.00 5.79 12.10
C PHE A 182 -15.07 4.92 11.43
N SER A 183 -15.24 5.00 10.12
CA SER A 183 -16.13 4.09 9.37
C SER A 183 -15.69 2.63 9.53
N LEU A 184 -14.41 2.32 9.30
CA LEU A 184 -13.86 0.97 9.49
C LEU A 184 -13.93 0.50 10.95
N ARG A 185 -13.83 1.42 11.91
CA ARG A 185 -14.01 1.10 13.34
C ARG A 185 -15.45 0.80 13.73
N ALA A 186 -16.45 1.20 12.94
CA ALA A 186 -17.84 0.85 13.16
C ALA A 186 -18.31 -0.37 12.34
N ALA A 187 -17.57 -0.70 11.27
CA ALA A 187 -17.95 -1.74 10.31
C ALA A 187 -18.13 -3.15 10.91
N PRO A 188 -19.02 -4.00 10.35
CA PRO A 188 -19.06 -5.43 10.65
C PRO A 188 -17.72 -6.13 10.33
N ILE A 189 -17.38 -7.14 11.13
CA ILE A 189 -16.14 -7.91 11.03
C ILE A 189 -16.41 -9.33 10.54
N LEU A 190 -15.60 -9.75 9.58
CA LEU A 190 -15.46 -11.13 9.13
C LEU A 190 -14.18 -11.70 9.74
N LEU A 191 -14.30 -12.68 10.63
CA LEU A 191 -13.15 -13.28 11.30
C LEU A 191 -12.65 -14.51 10.54
N LEU A 192 -11.50 -14.38 9.88
CA LEU A 192 -10.82 -15.47 9.20
C LEU A 192 -10.13 -16.39 10.20
N GLU A 193 -10.59 -17.64 10.23
CA GLU A 193 -10.05 -18.70 11.06
C GLU A 193 -9.19 -19.64 10.21
N THR A 194 -7.89 -19.65 10.50
CA THR A 194 -6.90 -20.44 9.77
C THR A 194 -6.20 -21.39 10.74
N PRO A 195 -6.12 -22.70 10.45
CA PRO A 195 -5.42 -23.66 11.29
C PRO A 195 -3.97 -23.27 11.56
N LYS A 196 -3.45 -23.62 12.74
CA LYS A 196 -2.07 -23.30 13.14
C LYS A 196 -1.02 -23.72 12.10
N ALA A 197 -1.11 -24.94 11.58
CA ALA A 197 -0.14 -25.47 10.62
C ALA A 197 -0.11 -24.64 9.33
N GLU A 198 -1.27 -24.27 8.82
CA GLU A 198 -1.39 -23.41 7.64
C GLU A 198 -0.88 -22.00 7.92
N ARG A 199 -1.17 -21.42 9.10
CA ARG A 199 -0.62 -20.11 9.49
C ARG A 199 0.90 -20.10 9.54
N LEU A 200 1.51 -21.15 10.08
CA LEU A 200 2.96 -21.30 10.14
C LEU A 200 3.55 -21.36 8.73
N GLU A 201 2.98 -22.17 7.85
CA GLU A 201 3.44 -22.31 6.47
C GLU A 201 3.30 -21.00 5.69
N LEU A 202 2.14 -20.34 5.76
CA LEU A 202 1.91 -19.05 5.11
C LEU A 202 2.91 -17.99 5.60
N THR A 203 3.13 -17.90 6.91
CA THR A 203 4.08 -16.94 7.49
C THR A 203 5.51 -17.28 7.07
N TYR A 204 5.87 -18.56 7.01
CA TYR A 204 7.18 -19.00 6.54
C TYR A 204 7.42 -18.58 5.09
N GLN A 205 6.52 -18.93 4.17
CA GLN A 205 6.64 -18.57 2.75
C GLN A 205 6.77 -17.06 2.55
N GLU A 206 5.92 -16.29 3.23
CA GLU A 206 5.82 -14.86 3.08
C GLU A 206 7.06 -14.10 3.60
N TYR A 207 7.64 -14.55 4.72
CA TYR A 207 8.74 -13.86 5.38
C TYR A 207 10.12 -14.42 5.05
N ILE A 208 10.22 -15.62 4.47
CA ILE A 208 11.51 -16.27 4.18
C ILE A 208 11.79 -16.28 2.68
N PRO A 209 11.25 -17.20 1.84
CA PRO A 209 11.59 -17.25 0.43
C PRO A 209 11.08 -16.03 -0.34
N GLU A 210 9.84 -15.58 -0.13
CA GLU A 210 9.28 -14.44 -0.88
C GLU A 210 10.01 -13.14 -0.54
N MET A 211 10.30 -12.91 0.73
CA MET A 211 11.03 -11.72 1.16
C MET A 211 12.48 -11.72 0.68
N LEU A 212 13.18 -12.85 0.75
CA LEU A 212 14.53 -12.97 0.20
C LEU A 212 14.55 -12.72 -1.31
N ALA A 213 13.61 -13.31 -2.05
CA ALA A 213 13.44 -13.07 -3.47
C ALA A 213 13.18 -11.58 -3.77
N ALA A 214 12.38 -10.90 -2.95
CA ALA A 214 12.15 -9.47 -3.08
C ALA A 214 13.44 -8.65 -2.89
N PHE A 215 14.30 -9.01 -1.94
CA PHE A 215 15.62 -8.36 -1.80
C PHE A 215 16.52 -8.63 -3.02
N GLN A 216 16.56 -9.86 -3.51
CA GLN A 216 17.36 -10.25 -4.68
C GLN A 216 16.90 -9.56 -5.97
N GLN A 217 15.62 -9.20 -6.08
CA GLN A 217 15.11 -8.44 -7.24
C GLN A 217 15.52 -6.96 -7.23
N HIS A 218 15.87 -6.40 -6.07
CA HIS A 218 16.18 -4.98 -5.92
C HIS A 218 17.67 -4.69 -5.67
N LEU A 219 18.48 -5.73 -5.50
CA LEU A 219 19.91 -5.66 -5.24
C LEU A 219 20.63 -6.57 -6.23
N ASP A 220 21.62 -6.02 -6.94
CA ASP A 220 22.31 -6.75 -8.01
C ASP A 220 23.24 -7.87 -7.51
N ASP A 221 23.57 -7.87 -6.21
CA ASP A 221 24.49 -8.82 -5.59
C ASP A 221 23.76 -9.72 -4.56
N GLU A 222 23.86 -11.04 -4.73
CA GLU A 222 23.18 -12.01 -3.88
C GLU A 222 23.63 -11.96 -2.41
N ALA A 223 24.90 -11.68 -2.15
CA ALA A 223 25.42 -11.60 -0.78
C ALA A 223 24.90 -10.32 -0.09
N GLN A 224 24.82 -9.20 -0.81
CA GLN A 224 24.19 -7.97 -0.32
C GLN A 224 22.69 -8.17 -0.09
N ALA A 225 21.99 -8.88 -0.98
CA ALA A 225 20.58 -9.20 -0.81
C ALA A 225 20.33 -10.02 0.45
N PHE A 226 21.12 -11.07 0.68
CA PHE A 226 21.01 -11.90 1.88
C PHE A 226 21.37 -11.14 3.16
N ALA A 227 22.39 -10.27 3.11
CA ALA A 227 22.75 -9.41 4.24
C ALA A 227 21.63 -8.42 4.59
N ALA A 228 21.01 -7.79 3.58
CA ALA A 228 19.88 -6.88 3.76
C ALA A 228 18.65 -7.61 4.34
N PHE A 229 18.35 -8.82 3.82
CA PHE A 229 17.31 -9.70 4.35
C PHE A 229 17.57 -10.08 5.82
N SER A 230 18.79 -10.47 6.16
CA SER A 230 19.20 -10.80 7.53
C SER A 230 19.03 -9.61 8.47
N GLN A 231 19.47 -8.43 8.05
CA GLN A 231 19.32 -7.19 8.81
C GLN A 231 17.85 -6.82 9.01
N TYR A 232 17.02 -7.02 7.99
CA TYR A 232 15.58 -6.79 8.05
C TYR A 232 14.90 -7.69 9.11
N LEU A 233 15.20 -8.99 9.13
CA LEU A 233 14.62 -9.91 10.11
C LEU A 233 15.06 -9.57 11.54
N LEU A 234 16.37 -9.38 11.75
CA LEU A 234 16.93 -9.04 13.06
C LEU A 234 16.41 -7.68 13.56
N GLY A 235 16.35 -6.68 12.68
CA GLY A 235 15.81 -5.37 12.99
C GLY A 235 14.33 -5.41 13.33
N SER A 236 13.55 -6.24 12.65
CA SER A 236 12.12 -6.43 12.94
C SER A 236 11.90 -7.12 14.30
N LEU A 237 12.73 -8.11 14.65
CA LEU A 237 12.70 -8.73 15.97
C LEU A 237 13.07 -7.73 17.08
N ALA A 238 14.07 -6.86 16.85
CA ALA A 238 14.48 -5.85 17.81
C ALA A 238 13.33 -4.88 18.17
N LYS A 239 12.45 -4.53 17.22
CA LYS A 239 11.29 -3.66 17.47
C LYS A 239 10.32 -4.21 18.53
N VAL A 240 10.25 -5.53 18.70
CA VAL A 240 9.34 -6.19 19.65
C VAL A 240 10.02 -6.59 20.97
N GLN A 241 11.32 -6.34 21.13
CA GLN A 241 12.11 -6.71 22.31
C GLN A 241 11.46 -6.27 23.63
N LYS A 242 11.01 -5.01 23.73
CA LYS A 242 10.42 -4.47 24.96
C LYS A 242 9.16 -5.23 25.38
N ARG A 243 8.36 -5.71 24.40
CA ARG A 243 7.12 -6.45 24.65
C ARG A 243 7.35 -7.94 24.88
N LEU A 244 8.34 -8.53 24.20
CA LEU A 244 8.74 -9.92 24.44
C LEU A 244 9.39 -10.10 25.81
N GLY A 245 10.12 -9.10 26.29
CA GLY A 245 10.99 -9.21 27.47
C GLY A 245 12.31 -9.92 27.15
N GLY A 246 13.31 -9.73 28.02
CA GLY A 246 14.69 -10.14 27.76
C GLY A 246 14.88 -11.63 27.46
N VAL A 247 14.22 -12.51 28.24
CA VAL A 247 14.36 -13.97 28.11
C VAL A 247 13.78 -14.49 26.79
N ARG A 248 12.54 -14.09 26.47
CA ARG A 248 11.86 -14.50 25.23
C ARG A 248 12.53 -13.92 23.99
N TYR A 249 12.99 -12.66 24.08
CA TYR A 249 13.76 -12.03 23.02
C TYR A 249 15.07 -12.77 22.75
N ALA A 250 15.85 -13.09 23.78
CA ALA A 250 17.11 -13.82 23.62
C ALA A 250 16.91 -15.19 22.98
N LYS A 251 15.83 -15.91 23.36
CA LYS A 251 15.44 -17.17 22.72
C LYS A 251 15.14 -16.99 21.23
N ALA A 252 14.26 -16.05 20.88
CA ALA A 252 13.90 -15.80 19.48
C ALA A 252 15.10 -15.35 18.64
N LEU A 253 15.96 -14.51 19.22
CA LEU A 253 17.17 -14.02 18.57
C LEU A 253 18.15 -15.15 18.28
N ALA A 254 18.40 -16.03 19.25
CA ALA A 254 19.28 -17.19 19.06
C ALA A 254 18.73 -18.12 17.96
N GLN A 255 17.42 -18.44 18.00
CA GLN A 255 16.79 -19.27 16.96
C GLN A 255 16.91 -18.62 15.57
N MET A 256 16.68 -17.31 15.46
CA MET A 256 16.78 -16.57 14.19
C MET A 256 18.22 -16.52 13.68
N GLN A 257 19.22 -16.31 14.54
CA GLN A 257 20.63 -16.31 14.16
C GLN A 257 21.10 -17.68 13.70
N THR A 258 20.69 -18.75 14.39
CA THR A 258 20.96 -20.13 13.95
C THR A 258 20.35 -20.43 12.59
N ALA A 259 19.10 -20.01 12.37
CA ALA A 259 18.41 -20.20 11.10
C ALA A 259 19.10 -19.44 9.95
N LEU A 260 19.47 -18.17 10.16
CA LEU A 260 20.19 -17.36 9.18
C LEU A 260 21.55 -17.96 8.83
N ALA A 261 22.31 -18.43 9.82
CA ALA A 261 23.61 -19.06 9.58
C ALA A 261 23.49 -20.36 8.78
N HIS A 262 22.47 -21.17 9.06
CA HIS A 262 22.20 -22.40 8.32
C HIS A 262 21.76 -22.11 6.89
N GLN A 263 20.85 -21.15 6.69
CA GLN A 263 20.39 -20.75 5.36
C GLN A 263 21.54 -20.19 4.53
N ALA A 264 22.42 -19.38 5.12
CA ALA A 264 23.62 -18.88 4.44
C ALA A 264 24.57 -20.01 3.98
N ALA A 265 24.69 -21.07 4.78
CA ALA A 265 25.60 -22.19 4.49
C ALA A 265 25.04 -23.21 3.51
N THR A 266 23.72 -23.37 3.44
CA THR A 266 23.08 -24.51 2.74
C THR A 266 22.01 -24.11 1.74
N GLY A 267 21.54 -22.87 1.77
CA GLY A 267 20.36 -22.40 1.04
C GLY A 267 19.02 -22.80 1.68
N ASP A 268 19.02 -23.66 2.71
CA ASP A 268 17.79 -24.15 3.35
C ASP A 268 17.27 -23.19 4.42
N GLY A 269 16.03 -22.72 4.24
CA GLY A 269 15.34 -21.82 5.17
C GLY A 269 14.58 -22.51 6.30
N GLN A 270 14.44 -23.85 6.32
CA GLN A 270 13.50 -24.55 7.21
C GLN A 270 13.65 -24.23 8.70
N LEU A 271 14.87 -23.97 9.19
CA LEU A 271 15.10 -23.61 10.60
C LEU A 271 14.42 -22.30 11.01
N HIS A 272 13.99 -21.46 10.06
CA HIS A 272 13.22 -20.26 10.39
C HIS A 272 11.84 -20.58 10.99
N GLN A 273 11.27 -21.77 10.73
CA GLN A 273 9.97 -22.15 11.29
C GLN A 273 9.94 -22.10 12.82
N ALA A 274 11.07 -22.42 13.49
CA ALA A 274 11.13 -22.50 14.94
C ALA A 274 10.87 -21.15 15.63
N TRP A 275 11.47 -20.07 15.14
CA TRP A 275 11.23 -18.74 15.72
C TRP A 275 9.91 -18.14 15.22
N ILE A 276 9.47 -18.47 14.00
CA ILE A 276 8.18 -18.04 13.47
C ILE A 276 7.05 -18.59 14.33
N GLU A 277 7.06 -19.90 14.60
CA GLU A 277 6.06 -20.55 15.46
C GLU A 277 6.04 -19.90 16.84
N PHE A 278 7.22 -19.69 17.44
CA PHE A 278 7.34 -19.02 18.73
C PHE A 278 6.72 -17.62 18.72
N LEU A 279 7.03 -16.78 17.72
CA LEU A 279 6.45 -15.43 17.66
C LEU A 279 4.94 -15.44 17.37
N LEU A 280 4.46 -16.36 16.54
CA LEU A 280 3.03 -16.47 16.28
C LEU A 280 2.26 -16.81 17.56
N LEU A 281 2.68 -17.87 18.26
CA LEU A 281 1.92 -18.42 19.37
C LEU A 281 2.16 -17.70 20.69
N ASP A 282 3.41 -17.33 21.01
CA ASP A 282 3.76 -16.78 22.32
C ASP A 282 3.72 -15.25 22.37
N TYR A 283 3.63 -14.59 21.20
CA TYR A 283 3.63 -13.13 21.11
C TYR A 283 2.39 -12.58 20.39
N TYR A 284 2.12 -13.00 19.16
CA TYR A 284 1.00 -12.44 18.38
C TYR A 284 -0.36 -12.95 18.84
N ASP A 285 -0.53 -14.25 19.03
CA ASP A 285 -1.84 -14.84 19.35
C ASP A 285 -2.49 -14.26 20.61
N PRO A 286 -1.81 -14.13 21.77
CA PRO A 286 -2.42 -13.53 22.95
C PRO A 286 -2.86 -12.08 22.73
N MET A 287 -2.09 -11.32 21.96
CA MET A 287 -2.42 -9.93 21.62
C MET A 287 -3.63 -9.87 20.70
N TYR A 288 -3.69 -10.70 19.66
CA TYR A 288 -4.80 -10.75 18.73
C TYR A 288 -6.07 -11.29 19.38
N ASP A 289 -5.97 -12.31 20.23
CA ASP A 289 -7.13 -12.85 20.96
C ASP A 289 -7.76 -11.80 21.87
N TYR A 290 -6.92 -11.01 22.56
CA TYR A 290 -7.39 -9.86 23.32
C TYR A 290 -8.07 -8.82 22.41
N GLN A 291 -7.45 -8.44 21.29
CA GLN A 291 -8.03 -7.46 20.35
C GLN A 291 -9.34 -7.94 19.72
N ILE A 292 -9.45 -9.22 19.37
CA ILE A 292 -10.67 -9.85 18.84
C ILE A 292 -11.75 -9.83 19.91
N SER A 293 -11.43 -10.13 21.17
CA SER A 293 -12.39 -10.09 22.28
C SER A 293 -13.02 -8.70 22.48
N GLN A 294 -12.24 -7.63 22.28
CA GLN A 294 -12.72 -6.24 22.36
C GLN A 294 -13.66 -5.85 21.21
N LYS A 295 -13.69 -6.65 20.13
CA LYS A 295 -14.51 -6.40 18.94
C LYS A 295 -15.60 -7.45 18.75
N ALA A 296 -15.84 -8.33 19.72
CA ALA A 296 -16.69 -9.51 19.57
C ALA A 296 -18.10 -9.17 19.07
N GLU A 297 -18.71 -8.09 19.55
CA GLU A 297 -20.05 -7.64 19.15
C GLU A 297 -20.14 -7.23 17.66
N ARG A 298 -19.01 -6.87 17.04
CA ARG A 298 -18.96 -6.50 15.61
C ARG A 298 -18.75 -7.70 14.69
N ILE A 299 -18.41 -8.87 15.23
CA ILE A 299 -18.12 -10.05 14.42
C ILE A 299 -19.45 -10.64 13.94
N VAL A 300 -19.75 -10.46 12.65
CA VAL A 300 -20.99 -10.94 12.04
C VAL A 300 -20.85 -12.34 11.44
N PHE A 301 -19.62 -12.74 11.14
CA PHE A 301 -19.33 -14.08 10.62
C PHE A 301 -17.90 -14.51 10.99
N LYS A 302 -17.71 -15.81 11.21
CA LYS A 302 -16.41 -16.44 11.44
C LYS A 302 -16.32 -17.76 10.69
N GLY A 303 -15.15 -18.07 10.16
CA GLY A 303 -14.89 -19.33 9.48
C GLY A 303 -13.62 -19.27 8.64
N ASP A 304 -13.36 -20.36 7.93
CA ASP A 304 -12.26 -20.43 6.97
C ASP A 304 -12.52 -19.54 5.74
N ALA A 305 -11.54 -19.48 4.84
CA ALA A 305 -11.62 -18.68 3.62
C ALA A 305 -12.80 -19.07 2.71
N GLN A 306 -13.15 -20.37 2.65
CA GLN A 306 -14.26 -20.83 1.82
C GLN A 306 -15.61 -20.40 2.41
N ALA A 307 -15.77 -20.54 3.73
CA ALA A 307 -16.95 -20.12 4.46
C ALA A 307 -17.16 -18.60 4.37
N ILE A 308 -16.09 -17.80 4.54
CA ILE A 308 -16.18 -16.34 4.39
C ILE A 308 -16.55 -15.96 2.96
N ARG A 309 -15.97 -16.62 1.94
CA ARG A 309 -16.36 -16.37 0.54
C ARG A 309 -17.84 -16.67 0.31
N ALA A 310 -18.35 -17.78 0.83
CA ALA A 310 -19.76 -18.12 0.70
C ALA A 310 -20.67 -17.08 1.39
N TYR A 311 -20.26 -16.60 2.57
CA TYR A 311 -20.95 -15.51 3.27
C TYR A 311 -20.96 -14.22 2.44
N LEU A 312 -19.81 -13.80 1.91
CA LEU A 312 -19.66 -12.62 1.07
C LEU A 312 -20.52 -12.72 -0.21
N ALA A 313 -20.51 -13.87 -0.88
CA ALA A 313 -21.32 -14.12 -2.06
C ALA A 313 -22.83 -14.01 -1.79
N SER A 314 -23.29 -14.46 -0.61
CA SER A 314 -24.69 -14.29 -0.19
C SER A 314 -25.09 -12.83 0.06
N HIS A 315 -24.11 -11.91 0.15
CA HIS A 315 -24.28 -10.47 0.27
C HIS A 315 -23.89 -9.72 -1.02
N SER A 316 -23.85 -10.41 -2.17
CA SER A 316 -23.49 -9.84 -3.48
C SER A 316 -22.06 -9.27 -3.57
N ILE A 317 -21.12 -9.84 -2.81
CA ILE A 317 -19.69 -9.52 -2.86
C ILE A 317 -18.97 -10.71 -3.54
N THR A 318 -18.15 -10.43 -4.56
CA THR A 318 -17.64 -11.44 -5.52
C THR A 318 -16.13 -11.57 -5.53
#